data_AF-A0A497BK93-F1
#
_entry.id   AF-A0A497BK93-F1
#
_cell.length_a   1.000
_cell.length_b   1.000
_cell.length_c   1.000
_cell.angle_alpha   90.00
_cell.angle_beta   90.00
_cell.angle_gamma   90.00
#
_symmetry.space_group_name_H-M   'P 1'
#
loop_
_entity.id
_entity.type
_entity.pdbx_description
1 polymer ?
#
loop_
_entity_poly.entity_id
_entity_poly.type
_entity_poly.pdbx_seq_one_letter_code
_entity_poly.pdbx_strand_id
1 'polypeptide(L)'
;MLNVSLRDLRLQRMMTQREVAEQANLTVTTLSRIENGRVAPSYRTIRNLASVFGLSPQEMRQIITAAQLPLWAMQSTQKSER
;
A
#
# COMPACT_ATOMS: atom_id res chain seq x y z
N MET A 1 -5.81 0.13 15.26
CA MET A 1 -5.22 -0.74 14.21
C MET A 1 -3.98 -0.03 13.68
N LEU A 2 -2.83 -0.69 13.69
CA LEU A 2 -1.57 -0.08 13.27
C LEU A 2 -1.66 0.31 11.80
N ASN A 3 -1.37 1.58 11.50
CA ASN A 3 -1.36 2.17 10.16
C ASN A 3 -0.12 1.67 9.40
N VAL A 4 -0.13 0.41 8.96
CA VAL A 4 0.99 -0.20 8.23
C VAL A 4 0.94 0.20 6.77
N SER A 5 1.98 0.87 6.27
CA SER A 5 2.12 1.21 4.87
C SER A 5 2.84 0.11 4.07
N LEU A 6 2.77 0.18 2.74
CA LEU A 6 3.53 -0.71 1.86
C LEU A 6 5.05 -0.59 2.11
N ARG A 7 5.53 0.61 2.45
CA ARG A 7 6.93 0.86 2.79
C ARG A 7 7.31 0.14 4.08
N ASP A 8 6.46 0.18 5.10
CA ASP A 8 6.73 -0.49 6.37
C ASP A 8 6.80 -2.01 6.19
N LEU A 9 5.85 -2.57 5.43
CA LEU A 9 5.85 -3.99 5.09
C LEU A 9 7.15 -4.41 4.38
N ARG A 10 7.63 -3.59 3.43
CA ARG A 10 8.90 -3.82 2.75
C ARG A 10 10.09 -3.80 3.71
N LEU A 11 10.15 -2.81 4.60
CA LEU A 11 11.23 -2.68 5.57
C LEU A 11 11.23 -3.81 6.61
N GLN A 12 10.05 -4.27 7.04
CA GLN A 12 9.90 -5.43 7.93
C GLN A 12 10.42 -6.73 7.29
N ARG A 13 10.34 -6.84 5.96
CA ARG A 13 10.90 -7.97 5.20
C ARG A 13 12.36 -7.76 4.79
N MET A 14 13.00 -6.67 5.23
CA MET A 14 14.38 -6.29 4.87
C MET A 14 14.63 -6.21 3.36
N MET A 15 13.61 -5.84 2.57
CA MET A 15 13.71 -5.75 1.13
C MET A 15 14.00 -4.31 0.67
N THR A 16 14.79 -4.16 -0.39
CA THR A 16 14.98 -2.91 -1.12
C THR A 16 13.81 -2.65 -2.08
N GLN A 17 13.63 -1.40 -2.51
CA GLN A 17 12.61 -1.08 -3.52
C GLN A 17 12.87 -1.82 -4.84
N ARG A 18 14.14 -2.03 -5.20
CA ARG A 18 14.51 -2.76 -6.42
C ARG A 18 14.10 -4.23 -6.36
N GLU A 19 14.35 -4.92 -5.25
CA GLU A 19 13.95 -6.33 -5.09
C GLU A 19 12.43 -6.51 -5.17
N VAL A 20 11.66 -5.65 -4.48
CA VAL A 20 10.19 -5.71 -4.57
C VAL A 20 9.70 -5.38 -5.97
N ALA A 21 10.28 -4.37 -6.62
CA ALA A 21 9.89 -3.98 -7.98
C ALA A 21 10.15 -5.10 -8.99
N GLU A 22 11.33 -5.73 -8.92
CA GLU A 22 11.68 -6.88 -9.75
C GLU A 22 10.71 -8.06 -9.53
N GLN A 23 10.46 -8.45 -8.28
CA GLN A 23 9.55 -9.56 -7.96
C GLN A 23 8.09 -9.26 -8.32
N ALA A 24 7.66 -8.00 -8.21
CA ALA A 24 6.30 -7.58 -8.57
C ALA A 24 6.15 -7.23 -10.07
N ASN A 25 7.20 -7.36 -10.88
CA ASN A 25 7.24 -6.94 -12.28
C ASN A 25 6.80 -5.46 -12.47
N LEU A 26 7.46 -4.57 -11.71
CA LEU A 26 7.28 -3.12 -11.70
C LEU A 26 8.63 -2.43 -11.91
N THR A 27 8.58 -1.14 -12.25
CA THR A 27 9.77 -0.29 -12.14
C THR A 27 9.95 0.19 -10.70
N VAL A 28 11.19 0.45 -10.30
CA VAL A 28 11.51 1.05 -8.98
C VAL A 28 10.78 2.38 -8.80
N THR A 29 10.69 3.18 -9.86
CA THR A 29 9.96 4.46 -9.89
C THR A 29 8.46 4.25 -9.62
N THR A 30 7.83 3.25 -10.23
CA THR A 30 6.43 2.91 -9.99
C THR A 30 6.21 2.53 -8.53
N LEU A 31 7.05 1.64 -7.98
CA LEU A 31 6.95 1.25 -6.58
C LEU A 31 7.12 2.45 -5.63
N SER A 32 8.12 3.29 -5.86
CA SER A 32 8.35 4.50 -5.07
C SER A 32 7.15 5.45 -5.10
N ARG A 33 6.52 5.66 -6.27
CA ARG A 33 5.31 6.47 -6.38
C ARG A 33 4.13 5.88 -5.62
N ILE A 34 3.99 4.54 -5.61
CA ILE A 34 2.94 3.86 -4.85
C ILE A 34 3.19 4.01 -3.34
N GLU A 35 4.41 3.74 -2.86
CA GLU A 35 4.78 3.88 -1.45
C GLU A 35 4.56 5.31 -0.91
N ASN A 36 4.74 6.32 -1.76
CA ASN A 36 4.53 7.73 -1.41
C ASN A 36 3.10 8.24 -1.72
N GLY A 37 2.16 7.35 -2.05
CA GLY A 37 0.76 7.71 -2.34
C GLY A 37 0.56 8.56 -3.60
N ARG A 38 1.57 8.71 -4.47
CA ARG A 38 1.56 9.56 -5.68
C ARG A 38 0.83 8.94 -6.87
N VAL A 39 0.52 7.66 -6.82
CA VAL A 39 -0.23 6.96 -7.86
C VAL A 39 -1.09 5.86 -7.24
N ALA A 40 -2.32 5.71 -7.72
CA ALA A 40 -3.16 4.57 -7.38
C ALA A 40 -2.75 3.36 -8.22
N PRO A 41 -2.38 2.22 -7.61
CA PRO A 41 -2.00 1.03 -8.36
C PRO A 41 -3.21 0.37 -9.03
N SER A 42 -2.97 -0.23 -10.20
CA SER A 42 -3.97 -1.06 -10.87
C SER A 42 -4.27 -2.34 -10.09
N TYR A 43 -5.39 -3.01 -10.39
CA TYR A 43 -5.68 -4.31 -9.78
C TYR A 43 -4.59 -5.36 -10.07
N ARG A 44 -3.99 -5.34 -11.27
CA ARG A 44 -2.85 -6.20 -11.62
C ARG A 44 -1.64 -5.91 -10.71
N THR A 45 -1.34 -4.65 -10.48
CA THR A 45 -0.25 -4.23 -9.58
C THR A 45 -0.51 -4.68 -8.14
N ILE A 46 -1.74 -4.55 -7.65
CA ILE A 46 -2.14 -5.03 -6.33
C ILE A 46 -1.91 -6.55 -6.22
N ARG A 47 -2.34 -7.33 -7.23
CA ARG A 47 -2.11 -8.78 -7.24
C ARG A 47 -0.63 -9.16 -7.23
N ASN A 48 0.18 -8.48 -8.03
CA ASN A 48 1.61 -8.75 -8.10
C ASN A 48 2.29 -8.46 -6.75
N LEU A 49 2.01 -7.30 -6.15
CA LEU A 49 2.53 -6.96 -4.83
C LEU A 49 2.05 -7.96 -3.77
N ALA A 50 0.77 -8.32 -3.78
CA ALA A 50 0.22 -9.30 -2.85
C ALA A 50 0.97 -10.65 -2.91
N SER A 51 1.31 -11.10 -4.12
CA SER A 51 2.10 -12.31 -4.34
C SER A 51 3.51 -12.23 -3.75
N VAL A 52 4.18 -11.07 -3.80
CA VAL A 52 5.51 -10.87 -3.22
C VAL A 52 5.49 -11.01 -1.69
N PHE A 53 4.45 -10.48 -1.05
CA PHE A 53 4.34 -10.47 0.40
C PHE A 53 3.60 -11.67 0.99
N GLY A 54 3.05 -12.54 0.15
CA GLY A 54 2.25 -13.71 0.56
C GLY A 54 0.89 -13.33 1.14
N LEU A 55 0.30 -12.24 0.64
CA LEU A 55 -0.98 -11.70 1.09
C LEU A 55 -2.07 -11.92 0.03
N SER A 56 -3.32 -11.79 0.43
CA SER A 56 -4.43 -11.67 -0.50
C SER A 56 -4.44 -10.30 -1.19
N PRO A 57 -5.01 -10.18 -2.40
CA PRO A 57 -5.20 -8.89 -3.06
C PRO A 57 -6.03 -7.90 -2.23
N GLN A 58 -6.90 -8.40 -1.35
CA GLN A 58 -7.75 -7.57 -0.49
C GLN A 58 -6.95 -6.95 0.67
N GLU A 59 -6.12 -7.74 1.35
CA GLU A 59 -5.20 -7.23 2.38
C GLU A 59 -4.23 -6.21 1.78
N MET A 60 -3.66 -6.50 0.60
CA MET A 60 -2.76 -5.58 -0.09
C MET A 60 -3.47 -4.25 -0.45
N ARG A 61 -4.72 -4.32 -0.88
CA ARG A 61 -5.53 -3.12 -1.14
C ARG A 61 -5.72 -2.29 0.14
N GLN A 62 -6.01 -2.91 1.28
CA GLN A 62 -6.20 -2.21 2.55
C GLN A 62 -4.92 -1.46 2.98
N ILE A 63 -3.77 -2.10 2.86
CA ILE A 63 -2.45 -1.53 3.18
C ILE A 63 -2.16 -0.29 2.32
N ILE A 64 -2.41 -0.38 1.00
CA ILE A 64 -2.14 0.72 0.08
C ILE A 64 -3.14 1.87 0.27
N THR A 65 -4.41 1.55 0.53
CA THR A 65 -5.50 2.55 0.67
C THR A 65 -5.39 3.33 1.98
N ALA A 66 -4.99 2.70 3.07
CA ALA A 66 -4.80 3.36 4.37
C ALA A 66 -3.77 4.50 4.31
N ALA A 67 -2.77 4.38 3.43
CA ALA A 67 -1.75 5.41 3.21
C ALA A 67 -2.22 6.61 2.35
N GLN A 68 -3.44 6.55 1.78
CA GLN A 68 -3.95 7.53 0.81
C GLN A 68 -5.14 8.36 1.30
N LEU A 69 -5.62 8.12 2.52
CA LEU A 69 -6.70 8.91 3.10
C LEU A 69 -6.16 10.17 3.79
N PRO A 70 -6.62 11.38 3.42
CA PRO A 70 -6.30 12.56 4.21
C PRO A 70 -7.01 12.49 5.57
N LEU A 71 -6.35 12.95 6.64
CA LEU A 71 -6.84 12.87 8.03
C LEU A 71 -8.28 13.38 8.23
N TRP A 72 -8.74 14.33 7.40
CA TRP A 72 -10.11 14.83 7.47
C TRP A 72 -11.17 13.79 7.05
N ALA A 73 -10.82 12.81 6.20
CA ALA A 73 -11.70 11.72 5.79
C ALA A 73 -11.92 10.67 6.90
N MET A 74 -11.07 10.67 7.93
CA MET A 74 -11.22 9.80 9.11
C MET A 74 -12.02 10.46 10.25
N GLN A 75 -12.23 11.79 10.21
CA GLN A 75 -12.92 12.54 11.27
C GLN A 75 -14.43 12.71 11.04
N SER A 76 -14.95 12.31 9.88
CA SER A 76 -16.37 12.47 9.53
C SER A 76 -17.30 11.39 10.10
N THR A 77 -16.78 10.31 10.70
CA THR A 77 -17.60 9.25 11.31
C THR A 77 -18.00 9.49 12.76
N GLN A 78 -17.56 10.60 13.40
CA GLN A 78 -17.81 10.85 14.82
C GLN A 78 -18.81 11.99 15.12
N LYS A 79 -19.52 12.52 14.12
CA LYS A 79 -20.52 13.59 14.33
C LYS A 79 -21.86 13.32 13.64
N SER A 80 -22.55 12.29 14.11
CA SER A 80 -23.99 12.13 13.87
C SER A 80 -24.64 11.25 14.93
N GLU A 81 -24.47 11.61 16.20
CA GLU A 81 -25.50 11.37 17.21
C GLU A 81 -25.96 12.74 17.68
N ARG A 82 -27.06 13.20 17.07
CA ARG A 82 -28.00 14.13 17.69
C ARG A 82 -29.27 13.34 17.97
#